data_AF-A0A811SFY7-F1
#
_entry.id   AF-A0A811SFY7-F1
#
_cell.length_a   1.000
_cell.length_b   1.000
_cell.length_c   1.000
_cell.angle_alpha   90.00
_cell.angle_beta   90.00
_cell.angle_gamma   90.00
#
_symmetry.space_group_name_H-M   'P 1'
#
loop_
_entity.id
_entity.type
_entity.pdbx_description
1 polymer ?
#
loop_
_entity_poly.entity_id
_entity_poly.type
_entity_poly.pdbx_seq_one_letter_code
_entity_poly.pdbx_strand_id
1 'polypeptide(L)'
;MPPPAPLFLSLASPPPPTALLPVHHHPRSPHALTLLAPPVASSRKSAAALPACPVASPRHSDYFDPRAPPPPRGDGGYGRAPNGAQDGRVFTSYSIYKGKAALSFDPRPPQFVPLDSGAYKVAKEGFVLLQFAPAVATRQYDWTRKQVFSLSVWEIGTLLTLGPTDSCEFFHDPFKGRSEEGKVRKVLKVEPTPDGNGRFFNLSVQNRLINVDESIYIPITKGEFAVIVSTFNLEQTP
;
A
#
# COMPACT_ATOMS: atom_id res chain seq x y z
N MET A 1 33.38 65.14 6.22
CA MET A 1 34.15 64.31 5.28
C MET A 1 33.54 62.91 5.26
N PRO A 2 32.88 62.51 4.16
CA PRO A 2 32.31 61.17 4.00
C PRO A 2 33.35 60.18 3.41
N PRO A 3 33.22 58.85 3.66
CA PRO A 3 34.11 57.83 3.12
C PRO A 3 33.83 57.53 1.62
N PRO A 4 34.82 57.02 0.86
CA PRO A 4 34.65 56.76 -0.58
C PRO A 4 33.82 55.50 -0.84
N ALA A 5 32.99 55.56 -1.88
CA ALA A 5 32.16 54.45 -2.36
C ALA A 5 33.00 53.39 -3.11
N PRO A 6 32.59 52.11 -3.10
CA PRO A 6 33.32 51.04 -3.76
C PRO A 6 33.08 51.02 -5.28
N LEU A 7 34.15 50.79 -6.04
CA LEU A 7 34.12 50.62 -7.49
C LEU A 7 33.71 49.17 -7.83
N PHE A 8 32.59 49.00 -8.54
CA PHE A 8 32.18 47.73 -9.13
C PHE A 8 32.87 47.54 -10.49
N LEU A 9 33.74 46.53 -10.58
CA LEU A 9 34.30 46.04 -11.85
C LEU A 9 33.30 45.07 -12.48
N SER A 10 32.71 45.46 -13.61
CA SER A 10 31.85 44.62 -14.44
C SER A 10 32.73 43.69 -15.29
N LEU A 11 32.71 42.38 -14.99
CA LEU A 11 33.40 41.37 -15.78
C LEU A 11 32.43 40.81 -16.84
N ALA A 12 32.81 40.92 -18.11
CA ALA A 12 32.02 40.44 -19.24
C ALA A 12 31.87 38.91 -19.23
N SER A 13 30.66 38.44 -19.55
CA SER A 13 30.30 37.02 -19.59
C SER A 13 30.85 36.33 -20.87
N PRO A 14 31.34 35.08 -20.80
CA PRO A 14 31.84 34.37 -21.97
C PRO A 14 30.70 33.85 -22.88
N PRO A 15 30.91 33.77 -24.21
CA PRO A 15 29.90 33.26 -25.13
C PRO A 15 29.73 31.73 -25.05
N PRO A 16 28.56 31.19 -25.42
CA PRO A 16 28.27 29.75 -25.35
C PRO A 16 29.01 28.96 -26.46
N PRO A 17 29.32 27.66 -26.23
CA PRO A 17 30.01 26.83 -27.20
C PRO A 17 29.11 26.41 -28.38
N THR A 18 29.68 26.52 -29.58
CA THR A 18 29.10 26.23 -30.89
C THR A 18 28.79 24.75 -31.07
N ALA A 19 27.56 24.42 -31.48
CA ALA A 19 27.15 23.07 -31.84
C ALA A 19 27.83 22.63 -33.16
N LEU A 20 28.51 21.48 -33.13
CA LEU A 20 29.10 20.84 -34.30
C LEU A 20 28.00 20.07 -35.07
N LEU A 21 27.76 20.47 -36.32
CA LEU A 21 26.93 19.74 -37.28
C LEU A 21 27.72 18.60 -37.94
N PRO A 22 27.12 17.43 -38.19
CA PRO A 22 27.72 16.41 -39.05
C PRO A 22 27.65 16.79 -40.53
N VAL A 23 28.75 16.54 -41.22
CA VAL A 23 29.00 16.79 -42.65
C VAL A 23 28.12 15.90 -43.54
N HIS A 24 27.41 16.51 -44.49
CA HIS A 24 26.74 15.84 -45.60
C HIS A 24 27.74 15.38 -46.67
N HIS A 25 27.66 14.10 -47.05
CA HIS A 25 28.10 13.62 -48.36
C HIS A 25 26.90 13.09 -49.14
N HIS A 26 26.62 13.72 -50.28
CA HIS A 26 25.81 13.18 -51.38
C HIS A 26 26.76 12.98 -52.58
N PRO A 27 26.50 11.99 -53.46
CA PRO A 27 25.75 12.35 -54.67
C PRO A 27 24.84 11.27 -55.28
N ARG A 28 23.88 11.79 -56.08
CA ARG A 28 23.15 11.24 -57.26
C ARG A 28 21.86 10.41 -57.07
N SER A 29 20.86 10.81 -57.86
CA SER A 29 19.49 10.29 -58.01
C SER A 29 19.29 9.74 -59.44
N PRO A 30 18.06 9.47 -59.95
CA PRO A 30 16.86 8.86 -59.37
C PRO A 30 16.35 7.70 -60.26
N HIS A 31 15.50 6.80 -59.74
CA HIS A 31 14.51 6.11 -60.58
C HIS A 31 13.21 5.91 -59.80
N ALA A 32 12.14 6.47 -60.35
CA ALA A 32 10.78 6.35 -59.86
C ALA A 32 10.17 5.01 -60.30
N LEU A 33 9.57 4.28 -59.36
CA LEU A 33 8.58 3.24 -59.69
C LEU A 33 7.46 3.27 -58.63
N THR A 34 6.28 3.65 -59.12
CA THR A 34 4.97 3.58 -58.48
C THR A 34 4.53 2.11 -58.32
N LEU A 35 4.04 1.70 -57.15
CA LEU A 35 3.24 0.47 -57.03
C LEU A 35 2.25 0.49 -55.85
N LEU A 36 1.00 0.78 -56.22
CA LEU A 36 -0.27 0.15 -55.84
C LEU A 36 -0.39 -0.58 -54.48
N ALA A 37 -1.34 -0.09 -53.67
CA ALA A 37 -1.88 -0.77 -52.49
C ALA A 37 -2.79 -1.95 -52.88
N PRO A 38 -2.82 -3.06 -52.11
CA PRO A 38 -3.81 -4.12 -52.28
C PRO A 38 -5.04 -3.96 -51.35
N PRO A 39 -6.19 -4.55 -51.72
CA PRO A 39 -7.46 -4.36 -51.02
C PRO A 39 -7.62 -5.27 -49.79
N VAL A 40 -8.38 -4.78 -48.82
CA VAL A 40 -8.84 -5.53 -47.64
C VAL A 40 -9.96 -6.47 -48.05
N ALA A 41 -9.76 -7.78 -47.91
CA ALA A 41 -10.80 -8.79 -48.05
C ALA A 41 -11.06 -9.50 -46.72
N SER A 42 -12.33 -9.45 -46.32
CA SER A 42 -12.94 -10.14 -45.19
C SER A 42 -12.85 -11.67 -45.35
N SER A 43 -12.43 -12.37 -44.30
CA SER A 43 -12.73 -13.80 -44.16
C SER A 43 -12.87 -14.18 -42.68
N ARG A 44 -14.10 -14.48 -42.28
CA ARG A 44 -14.43 -15.17 -41.03
C ARG A 44 -14.01 -16.63 -41.16
N LYS A 45 -13.19 -17.13 -40.22
CA LYS A 45 -13.12 -18.56 -39.89
C LYS A 45 -12.96 -18.75 -38.39
N SER A 46 -13.95 -19.43 -37.82
CA SER A 46 -13.99 -19.95 -36.46
C SER A 46 -13.03 -21.11 -36.26
N ALA A 47 -12.34 -21.12 -35.12
CA ALA A 47 -11.77 -22.29 -34.41
C ALA A 47 -10.99 -21.69 -33.22
N ALA A 48 -10.95 -22.22 -32.00
CA ALA A 48 -11.63 -23.31 -31.32
C ALA A 48 -11.46 -22.99 -29.82
N ALA A 49 -12.37 -23.49 -28.97
CA ALA A 49 -12.33 -23.30 -27.54
C ALA A 49 -11.01 -23.84 -26.95
N LEU A 50 -10.28 -22.99 -26.21
CA LEU A 50 -9.20 -23.41 -25.32
C LEU A 50 -9.79 -23.74 -23.94
N PRO A 51 -9.26 -24.76 -23.23
CA PRO A 51 -9.92 -25.36 -22.09
C PRO A 51 -9.83 -24.44 -20.86
N ALA A 52 -10.95 -24.24 -20.19
CA ALA A 52 -10.99 -23.62 -18.88
C ALA A 52 -10.25 -24.51 -17.87
N CYS A 53 -9.18 -23.97 -17.27
CA CYS A 53 -8.59 -24.56 -16.07
C CYS A 53 -9.66 -24.62 -14.98
N PRO A 54 -9.94 -25.77 -14.36
CA PRO A 54 -10.91 -25.83 -13.29
C PRO A 54 -10.39 -25.03 -12.09
N VAL A 55 -11.14 -23.98 -11.72
CA VAL A 55 -10.98 -23.29 -10.44
C VAL A 55 -11.15 -24.33 -9.33
N ALA A 56 -10.06 -24.65 -8.63
CA ALA A 56 -10.13 -25.46 -7.44
C ALA A 56 -10.98 -24.71 -6.39
N SER A 57 -12.04 -25.34 -5.90
CA SER A 57 -12.85 -24.81 -4.81
C SER A 57 -11.99 -24.47 -3.59
N PRO A 58 -12.30 -23.42 -2.81
CA PRO A 58 -11.59 -23.12 -1.58
C PRO A 58 -11.73 -24.31 -0.65
N ARG A 59 -10.61 -24.96 -0.31
CA ARG A 59 -10.61 -25.95 0.77
C ARG A 59 -10.78 -25.16 2.07
N HIS A 60 -12.01 -25.10 2.55
CA HIS A 60 -12.32 -24.75 3.92
C HIS A 60 -11.55 -25.71 4.82
N SER A 61 -10.52 -25.22 5.50
CA SER A 61 -9.74 -26.03 6.44
C SER A 61 -10.50 -26.07 7.76
N ASP A 62 -11.56 -26.87 7.81
CA ASP A 62 -12.08 -27.35 9.08
C ASP A 62 -11.06 -28.32 9.66
N TYR A 63 -10.44 -27.90 10.76
CA TYR A 63 -9.48 -28.71 11.50
C TYR A 63 -10.19 -29.99 11.98
N PHE A 64 -9.80 -31.13 11.41
CA PHE A 64 -10.37 -32.44 11.70
C PHE A 64 -9.85 -32.93 13.07
N ASP A 65 -10.72 -32.93 14.08
CA ASP A 65 -10.52 -33.69 15.33
C ASP A 65 -11.28 -35.02 15.23
N PRO A 66 -10.61 -36.18 15.20
CA PRO A 66 -11.26 -37.49 15.13
C PRO A 66 -12.06 -37.88 16.39
N ARG A 67 -12.19 -37.01 17.40
CA ARG A 67 -13.01 -37.22 18.61
C ARG A 67 -14.16 -36.24 18.80
N ALA A 68 -14.45 -35.35 17.84
CA ALA A 68 -15.56 -34.42 17.97
C ALA A 68 -16.93 -35.14 17.82
N PRO A 69 -17.90 -34.95 18.74
CA PRO A 69 -19.25 -35.49 18.58
C PRO A 69 -19.97 -34.84 17.39
N PRO A 70 -20.90 -35.55 16.72
CA PRO A 70 -21.59 -35.01 15.54
C PRO A 70 -22.42 -33.76 15.92
N PRO A 71 -22.46 -32.73 15.06
CA PRO A 71 -23.26 -31.54 15.33
C PRO A 71 -24.76 -31.89 15.31
N PRO A 72 -25.56 -31.29 16.21
CA PRO A 72 -27.00 -31.52 16.24
C PRO A 72 -27.64 -31.01 14.95
N ARG A 73 -28.55 -31.80 14.39
CA ARG A 73 -29.40 -31.42 13.27
C ARG A 73 -30.65 -30.70 13.79
N GLY A 74 -30.96 -29.56 13.18
CA GLY A 74 -32.20 -28.79 13.37
C GLY A 74 -31.94 -27.47 14.10
N ASP A 75 -32.56 -26.36 13.73
CA ASP A 75 -33.52 -26.04 12.68
C ASP A 75 -33.41 -24.51 12.52
N GLY A 76 -33.67 -24.01 11.31
CA GLY A 76 -33.48 -22.60 10.97
C GLY A 76 -34.37 -21.69 11.82
N GLY A 77 -33.76 -20.71 12.52
CA GLY A 77 -34.52 -19.77 13.35
C GLY A 77 -33.66 -18.69 13.96
N TYR A 78 -33.11 -17.78 13.15
CA TYR A 78 -32.54 -16.52 13.63
C TYR A 78 -33.69 -15.60 14.05
N GLY A 79 -34.17 -15.82 15.28
CA GLY A 79 -35.24 -15.08 15.93
C GLY A 79 -34.78 -14.43 17.23
N ARG A 80 -34.34 -13.17 17.10
CA ARG A 80 -34.48 -12.05 18.04
C ARG A 80 -33.44 -11.87 19.18
N ALA A 81 -32.92 -10.64 19.19
CA ALA A 81 -32.04 -10.01 20.18
C ALA A 81 -32.77 -9.50 21.44
N PRO A 82 -32.01 -9.21 22.52
CA PRO A 82 -32.34 -8.13 23.42
C PRO A 82 -31.24 -7.05 23.48
N ASN A 83 -31.64 -5.83 23.10
CA ASN A 83 -31.18 -4.53 23.59
C ASN A 83 -29.68 -4.20 23.60
N GLY A 84 -29.30 -3.51 22.52
CA GLY A 84 -28.10 -2.70 22.36
C GLY A 84 -27.79 -2.69 20.88
N ALA A 85 -28.17 -1.64 20.16
CA ALA A 85 -27.96 -1.53 18.71
C ALA A 85 -26.46 -1.46 18.39
N GLN A 86 -25.77 -2.59 18.49
CA GLN A 86 -24.58 -2.89 17.73
C GLN A 86 -25.09 -3.14 16.31
N ASP A 87 -25.40 -2.04 15.62
CA ASP A 87 -25.59 -2.01 14.17
C ASP A 87 -24.52 -2.92 13.57
N GLY A 88 -24.91 -3.98 12.86
CA GLY A 88 -24.18 -5.26 12.65
C GLY A 88 -22.76 -5.16 12.08
N ARG A 89 -21.87 -4.45 12.78
CA ARG A 89 -20.53 -4.08 12.38
C ARG A 89 -19.62 -5.27 12.57
N VAL A 90 -19.17 -5.81 11.45
CA VAL A 90 -18.13 -6.85 11.40
C VAL A 90 -16.81 -6.14 11.12
N PHE A 91 -15.84 -6.35 11.99
CA PHE A 91 -14.46 -5.91 11.77
C PHE A 91 -13.64 -7.12 11.35
N THR A 92 -13.08 -7.07 10.15
CA THR A 92 -12.18 -8.10 9.63
C THR A 92 -10.76 -7.57 9.67
N SER A 93 -9.87 -8.24 10.40
CA SER A 93 -8.44 -7.94 10.40
C SER A 93 -7.66 -9.05 9.71
N TYR A 94 -6.60 -8.66 9.01
CA TYR A 94 -5.61 -9.61 8.48
C TYR A 94 -4.36 -9.55 9.37
N SER A 95 -3.94 -10.70 9.92
CA SER A 95 -2.79 -10.76 10.84
C SER A 95 -1.70 -11.71 10.35
N ILE A 96 -0.45 -11.29 10.52
CA ILE A 96 0.75 -12.05 10.19
C ILE A 96 1.54 -12.29 11.47
N TYR A 97 1.91 -13.54 11.73
CA TYR A 97 2.60 -13.97 12.94
C TYR A 97 3.97 -14.54 12.60
N LYS A 98 5.05 -13.92 13.12
CA LYS A 98 6.44 -14.36 12.91
C LYS A 98 7.16 -14.58 14.24
N GLY A 99 8.39 -15.10 14.20
CA GLY A 99 9.11 -15.51 15.41
C GLY A 99 9.34 -14.41 16.45
N LYS A 100 9.41 -13.13 16.04
CA LYS A 100 9.73 -12.01 16.93
C LYS A 100 8.65 -10.94 17.03
N ALA A 101 7.66 -10.97 16.14
CA ALA A 101 6.60 -9.97 16.11
C ALA A 101 5.35 -10.50 15.40
N ALA A 102 4.23 -9.88 15.69
CA ALA A 102 2.99 -9.98 14.94
C ALA A 102 2.60 -8.63 14.35
N LEU A 103 1.91 -8.65 13.22
CA LEU A 103 1.38 -7.47 12.54
C LEU A 103 -0.09 -7.69 12.19
N SER A 104 -0.98 -6.80 12.61
CA SER A 104 -2.38 -6.76 12.16
C SER A 104 -2.63 -5.57 11.25
N PHE A 105 -3.40 -5.80 10.19
CA PHE A 105 -3.96 -4.80 9.27
C PHE A 105 -5.46 -4.68 9.54
N ASP A 106 -5.87 -3.53 10.06
CA ASP A 106 -7.26 -3.28 10.45
C ASP A 106 -7.85 -2.11 9.64
N PRO A 107 -8.70 -2.40 8.65
CA PRO A 107 -9.39 -1.39 7.86
C PRO A 107 -10.29 -0.51 8.73
N ARG A 108 -10.26 0.80 8.49
CA ARG A 108 -11.13 1.77 9.15
C ARG A 108 -11.96 2.49 8.10
N PRO A 109 -13.31 2.38 8.17
CA PRO A 109 -14.17 2.98 7.16
C PRO A 109 -14.12 4.51 7.23
N PRO A 110 -14.42 5.19 6.11
CA PRO A 110 -14.61 6.64 6.11
C PRO A 110 -15.78 7.05 7.01
N GLN A 111 -15.77 8.31 7.43
CA GLN A 111 -16.86 8.92 8.20
C GLN A 111 -17.66 9.86 7.32
N PHE A 112 -18.98 9.86 7.52
CA PHE A 112 -19.92 10.67 6.74
C PHE A 112 -20.72 11.58 7.67
N VAL A 113 -21.08 12.76 7.17
CA VAL A 113 -22.01 13.67 7.82
C VAL A 113 -23.25 13.86 6.94
N PRO A 114 -24.46 13.84 7.51
CA PRO A 114 -25.67 14.13 6.75
C PRO A 114 -25.73 15.61 6.37
N LEU A 115 -26.37 15.90 5.25
CA LEU A 115 -26.68 17.24 4.76
C LEU A 115 -28.20 17.48 4.83
N ASP A 116 -28.62 18.74 4.88
CA ASP A 116 -30.03 19.13 4.95
C ASP A 116 -30.85 18.65 3.74
N SER A 117 -30.18 18.38 2.61
CA SER A 117 -30.79 17.79 1.41
C SER A 117 -31.14 16.30 1.55
N GLY A 118 -30.76 15.65 2.66
CA GLY A 118 -30.87 14.19 2.84
C GLY A 118 -29.70 13.40 2.25
N ALA A 119 -28.75 14.06 1.59
CA ALA A 119 -27.51 13.43 1.11
C ALA A 119 -26.46 13.32 2.22
N TYR A 120 -25.37 12.59 1.95
CA TYR A 120 -24.22 12.47 2.84
C TYR A 120 -22.96 13.04 2.20
N LYS A 121 -22.10 13.65 3.02
CA LYS A 121 -20.76 14.10 2.63
C LYS A 121 -19.71 13.31 3.40
N VAL A 122 -18.62 12.93 2.73
CA VAL A 122 -17.43 12.37 3.40
C VAL A 122 -16.82 13.47 4.30
N ALA A 123 -16.82 13.23 5.61
CA ALA A 123 -16.20 14.10 6.60
C ALA A 123 -14.76 13.71 6.89
N LYS A 124 -14.45 12.41 6.81
CA LYS A 124 -13.11 11.88 7.01
C LYS A 124 -12.89 10.66 6.14
N GLU A 125 -11.75 10.60 5.47
CA GLU A 125 -11.36 9.42 4.68
C GLU A 125 -11.13 8.20 5.59
N GLY A 126 -11.30 7.02 4.99
CA GLY A 126 -10.88 5.77 5.59
C GLY A 126 -9.35 5.67 5.66
N PHE A 127 -8.88 4.71 6.44
CA PHE A 127 -7.44 4.42 6.57
C PHE A 127 -7.26 2.99 7.03
N VAL A 128 -6.04 2.46 6.93
CA VAL A 128 -5.71 1.14 7.51
C VAL A 128 -4.88 1.34 8.75
N LEU A 129 -5.30 0.76 9.87
CA LEU A 129 -4.53 0.78 11.11
C LEU A 129 -3.62 -0.45 11.18
N LEU A 130 -2.31 -0.21 11.15
CA LEU A 130 -1.30 -1.23 11.41
C LEU A 130 -1.05 -1.33 12.91
N GLN A 131 -0.99 -2.56 13.41
CA GLN A 131 -0.67 -2.86 14.81
C GLN A 131 0.48 -3.87 14.89
N PHE A 132 1.62 -3.45 15.42
CA PHE A 132 2.81 -4.27 15.62
C PHE A 132 2.89 -4.69 17.08
N ALA A 133 2.99 -5.98 17.35
CA ALA A 133 3.17 -6.51 18.71
C ALA A 133 4.45 -7.34 18.82
N PRO A 134 5.29 -7.14 19.85
CA PRO A 134 6.47 -7.97 20.08
C PRO A 134 6.07 -9.38 20.53
N ALA A 135 6.86 -10.38 20.15
CA ALA A 135 6.73 -11.72 20.69
C ALA A 135 7.23 -11.77 22.15
N VAL A 136 6.52 -12.50 23.00
CA VAL A 136 6.93 -12.78 24.39
C VAL A 136 7.29 -14.25 24.62
N ALA A 137 6.78 -15.13 23.77
CA ALA A 137 7.15 -16.54 23.72
C ALA A 137 6.85 -17.10 22.33
N THR A 138 7.17 -18.38 22.10
CA THR A 138 6.83 -19.07 20.86
C THR A 138 5.33 -18.95 20.58
N ARG A 139 4.98 -18.25 19.49
CA ARG A 139 3.60 -18.00 19.04
C ARG A 139 2.73 -17.22 20.05
N GLN A 140 3.34 -16.48 20.97
CA GLN A 140 2.65 -15.58 21.90
C GLN A 140 3.17 -14.15 21.72
N TYR A 141 2.25 -13.18 21.68
CA TYR A 141 2.55 -11.79 21.36
C TYR A 141 1.89 -10.87 22.37
N ASP A 142 2.62 -9.86 22.83
CA ASP A 142 2.13 -8.90 23.81
C ASP A 142 1.47 -7.71 23.10
N TRP A 143 0.16 -7.82 22.90
CA TRP A 143 -0.67 -6.75 22.32
C TRP A 143 -0.89 -5.57 23.25
N THR A 144 -0.52 -5.66 24.53
CA THR A 144 -0.57 -4.51 25.45
C THR A 144 0.59 -3.55 25.19
N ARG A 145 1.73 -4.08 24.73
CA ARG A 145 2.92 -3.33 24.30
C ARG A 145 2.96 -3.05 22.80
N LYS A 146 1.81 -3.08 22.12
CA LYS A 146 1.78 -2.86 20.68
C LYS A 146 2.12 -1.41 20.30
N GLN A 147 2.77 -1.26 19.16
CA GLN A 147 2.94 0.03 18.48
C GLN A 147 2.00 0.11 17.28
N VAL A 148 1.45 1.30 17.03
CA VAL A 148 0.44 1.49 15.96
C VAL A 148 0.87 2.56 14.96
N PHE A 149 0.51 2.35 13.70
CA PHE A 149 0.75 3.26 12.59
C PHE A 149 -0.46 3.27 11.65
N SER A 150 -0.97 4.44 11.26
CA SER A 150 -2.08 4.52 10.31
C SER A 150 -1.56 4.75 8.90
N LEU A 151 -2.02 3.97 7.93
CA LEU A 151 -1.80 4.25 6.51
C LEU A 151 -3.00 4.99 5.94
N SER A 152 -2.78 6.22 5.49
CA SER A 152 -3.73 6.97 4.67
C SER A 152 -3.87 6.36 3.27
N VAL A 153 -4.91 6.77 2.53
CA VAL A 153 -5.15 6.31 1.15
C VAL A 153 -3.93 6.54 0.24
N TRP A 154 -3.25 7.68 0.40
CA TRP A 154 -2.03 7.99 -0.36
C TRP A 154 -0.87 7.03 -0.04
N GLU A 155 -0.66 6.73 1.24
CA GLU A 155 0.41 5.83 1.68
C GLU A 155 0.13 4.39 1.28
N ILE A 156 -1.15 3.98 1.29
CA ILE A 156 -1.60 2.72 0.69
C ILE A 156 -1.26 2.69 -0.79
N GLY A 157 -1.60 3.74 -1.55
CA GLY A 157 -1.26 3.84 -2.98
C GLY A 157 0.24 3.69 -3.23
N THR A 158 1.07 4.36 -2.43
CA THR A 158 2.54 4.23 -2.50
C THR A 158 2.97 2.77 -2.28
N LEU A 159 2.46 2.12 -1.23
CA LEU A 159 2.78 0.73 -0.90
C LEU A 159 2.38 -0.25 -2.03
N LEU A 160 1.22 -0.04 -2.64
CA LEU A 160 0.70 -0.87 -3.73
C LEU A 160 1.52 -0.77 -5.02
N THR A 161 2.14 0.38 -5.25
CA THR A 161 2.92 0.64 -6.48
C THR A 161 4.39 0.25 -6.38
N LEU A 162 4.85 -0.23 -5.22
CA LEU A 162 6.25 -0.62 -5.05
C LEU A 162 6.65 -1.74 -6.02
N GLY A 163 7.67 -1.47 -6.84
CA GLY A 163 8.36 -2.47 -7.63
C GLY A 163 9.11 -3.49 -6.76
N PRO A 164 9.62 -4.59 -7.35
CA PRO A 164 10.24 -5.69 -6.59
C PRO A 164 11.43 -5.29 -5.73
N THR A 165 12.15 -4.24 -6.13
CA THR A 165 13.35 -3.72 -5.46
C THR A 165 13.11 -2.43 -4.70
N ASP A 166 11.90 -1.86 -4.82
CA ASP A 166 11.63 -0.54 -4.30
C ASP A 166 11.37 -0.59 -2.79
N SER A 167 11.78 0.47 -2.12
CA SER A 167 11.46 0.72 -0.72
C SER A 167 10.64 2.00 -0.57
N CYS A 168 9.91 2.11 0.53
CA CYS A 168 9.28 3.37 0.94
C CYS A 168 9.41 3.59 2.44
N GLU A 169 9.30 4.85 2.85
CA GLU A 169 9.34 5.28 4.23
C GLU A 169 8.26 6.32 4.49
N PHE A 170 7.53 6.16 5.60
CA PHE A 170 6.46 7.06 6.01
C PHE A 170 6.76 7.63 7.39
N PHE A 171 6.56 8.94 7.55
CA PHE A 171 6.85 9.68 8.78
C PHE A 171 5.60 10.28 9.37
N HIS A 172 5.26 9.89 10.59
CA HIS A 172 4.09 10.40 11.31
C HIS A 172 4.53 11.12 12.59
N ASP A 173 4.00 12.33 12.77
CA ASP A 173 3.98 13.03 14.04
C ASP A 173 2.51 13.20 14.47
N PRO A 174 2.01 12.42 15.45
CA PRO A 174 0.63 12.50 15.91
C PRO A 174 0.21 13.88 16.43
N PHE A 175 1.17 14.72 16.80
CA PHE A 175 0.95 16.04 17.36
C PHE A 175 1.36 17.16 16.40
N LYS A 176 1.56 16.87 15.11
CA LYS A 176 1.85 17.89 14.09
C LYS A 176 0.82 19.02 14.13
N GLY A 177 1.29 20.26 14.20
CA GLY A 177 0.46 21.46 14.31
C GLY A 177 -0.16 21.69 15.69
N ARG A 178 0.30 20.98 16.73
CA ARG A 178 -0.16 21.11 18.13
C ARG A 178 1.02 21.38 19.06
N SER A 179 0.76 21.64 20.34
CA SER A 179 1.78 22.01 21.34
C SER A 179 2.87 20.95 21.56
N GLU A 180 2.57 19.69 21.32
CA GLU A 180 3.48 18.55 21.53
C GLU A 180 4.17 18.10 20.23
N GLU A 181 4.12 18.91 19.17
CA GLU A 181 4.80 18.64 17.90
C GLU A 181 6.29 18.32 18.11
N GLY A 182 6.79 17.32 17.36
CA GLY A 182 8.16 16.85 17.39
C GLY A 182 8.53 15.98 18.59
N LYS A 183 7.65 15.83 19.59
CA LYS A 183 7.91 14.99 20.78
C LYS A 183 7.59 13.52 20.55
N VAL A 184 6.71 13.21 19.60
CA VAL A 184 6.42 11.84 19.17
C VAL A 184 6.67 11.71 17.68
N ARG A 185 7.49 10.73 17.29
CA ARG A 185 7.84 10.45 15.91
C ARG A 185 7.69 8.97 15.64
N LYS A 186 6.97 8.64 14.58
CA LYS A 186 6.82 7.27 14.09
C LYS A 186 7.35 7.19 12.67
N VAL A 187 8.09 6.13 12.39
CA VAL A 187 8.69 5.87 11.10
C VAL A 187 8.35 4.45 10.70
N LEU A 188 7.64 4.29 9.59
CA LEU A 188 7.39 2.99 9.00
C LEU A 188 8.25 2.85 7.74
N LYS A 189 9.16 1.88 7.75
CA LYS A 189 9.97 1.50 6.59
C LYS A 189 9.47 0.19 6.00
N VAL A 190 9.39 0.14 4.68
CA VAL A 190 9.09 -1.05 3.92
C VAL A 190 10.21 -1.27 2.90
N GLU A 191 10.97 -2.34 3.05
CA GLU A 191 12.18 -2.62 2.27
C GLU A 191 12.15 -4.05 1.72
N PRO A 192 12.72 -4.34 0.54
CA PRO A 192 12.83 -5.71 0.05
C PRO A 192 13.73 -6.55 0.97
N THR A 193 13.44 -7.84 1.08
CA THR A 193 14.35 -8.78 1.76
C THR A 193 15.61 -9.02 0.90
N PRO A 194 16.78 -9.35 1.49
CA PRO A 194 18.02 -9.60 0.74
C PRO A 194 17.91 -10.70 -0.33
N ASP A 195 17.03 -11.67 -0.12
CA ASP A 195 16.75 -12.77 -1.05
C ASP A 195 15.70 -12.40 -2.12
N GLY A 196 15.11 -11.20 -2.06
CA GLY A 196 14.10 -10.70 -3.00
C GLY A 196 12.72 -11.39 -2.92
N ASN A 197 12.53 -12.32 -1.97
CA ASN A 197 11.30 -13.13 -1.87
C ASN A 197 10.26 -12.56 -0.88
N GLY A 198 10.45 -11.33 -0.42
CA GLY A 198 9.56 -10.69 0.53
C GLY A 198 9.94 -9.24 0.78
N ARG A 199 9.35 -8.69 1.84
CA ARG A 199 9.62 -7.35 2.35
C ARG A 199 9.80 -7.38 3.86
N PHE A 200 10.58 -6.47 4.41
CA PHE A 200 10.58 -6.16 5.83
C PHE A 200 9.72 -4.94 6.07
N PHE A 201 8.84 -5.04 7.07
CA PHE A 201 8.15 -3.89 7.64
C PHE A 201 8.84 -3.59 8.97
N ASN A 202 9.30 -2.35 9.14
CA ASN A 202 9.93 -1.89 10.37
C ASN A 202 9.24 -0.62 10.86
N LEU A 203 8.62 -0.70 12.04
CA LEU A 203 8.04 0.45 12.72
C LEU A 203 8.96 0.90 13.85
N SER A 204 9.51 2.10 13.73
CA SER A 204 10.27 2.77 14.80
C SER A 204 9.42 3.87 15.42
N VAL A 205 9.27 3.86 16.75
CA VAL A 205 8.49 4.82 17.53
C VAL A 205 9.38 5.46 18.59
N GLN A 206 9.55 6.77 18.49
CA GLN A 206 10.18 7.60 19.50
C GLN A 206 9.11 8.47 20.14
N ASN A 207 8.91 8.32 21.44
CA ASN A 207 7.99 9.14 22.22
C ASN A 207 8.72 9.69 23.44
N ARG A 208 9.15 10.95 23.34
CA ARG A 208 9.92 11.65 24.38
C ARG A 208 9.09 12.00 25.61
N LEU A 209 7.76 11.97 25.52
CA LEU A 209 6.86 12.30 26.64
C LEU A 209 6.86 11.21 27.71
N ILE A 210 7.02 9.95 27.30
CA ILE A 210 7.02 8.78 28.16
C ILE A 210 8.32 7.96 28.05
N ASN A 211 9.36 8.56 27.45
CA ASN A 211 10.68 7.98 27.25
C ASN A 211 10.65 6.58 26.58
N VAL A 212 9.87 6.44 25.51
CA VAL A 212 9.80 5.22 24.70
C VAL A 212 10.63 5.42 23.44
N ASP A 213 11.54 4.49 23.16
CA ASP A 213 12.26 4.36 21.90
C ASP A 213 12.25 2.86 21.52
N GLU A 214 11.29 2.48 20.68
CA GLU A 214 11.04 1.09 20.31
C GLU A 214 11.05 0.92 18.79
N SER A 215 11.57 -0.21 18.33
CA SER A 215 11.52 -0.58 16.91
C SER A 215 11.10 -2.04 16.77
N ILE A 216 10.05 -2.28 16.00
CA ILE A 216 9.50 -3.63 15.77
C ILE A 216 9.61 -3.95 14.28
N TYR A 217 10.28 -5.06 13.98
CA TYR A 217 10.48 -5.55 12.62
C TYR A 217 9.73 -6.85 12.39
N ILE A 218 9.21 -7.04 11.18
CA ILE A 218 8.55 -8.26 10.76
C ILE A 218 8.83 -8.56 9.28
N PRO A 219 9.34 -9.76 8.93
CA PRO A 219 9.42 -10.19 7.55
C PRO A 219 8.05 -10.57 7.02
N ILE A 220 7.74 -10.13 5.81
CA ILE A 220 6.53 -10.41 5.05
C ILE A 220 6.95 -11.15 3.80
N THR A 221 6.46 -12.37 3.61
CA THR A 221 6.74 -13.15 2.41
C THR A 221 6.02 -12.56 1.18
N LYS A 222 6.48 -12.89 -0.03
CA LYS A 222 5.80 -12.53 -1.27
C LYS A 222 4.31 -12.90 -1.28
N GLY A 223 3.96 -14.07 -0.75
CA GLY A 223 2.57 -14.53 -0.66
C GLY A 223 1.73 -13.68 0.30
N GLU A 224 2.25 -13.39 1.49
CA GLU A 224 1.59 -12.51 2.45
C GLU A 224 1.45 -11.07 1.91
N PHE A 225 2.46 -10.56 1.22
CA PHE A 225 2.40 -9.24 0.59
C PHE A 225 1.35 -9.19 -0.52
N ALA A 226 1.20 -10.25 -1.32
CA ALA A 226 0.15 -10.33 -2.33
C ALA A 226 -1.26 -10.31 -1.71
N VAL A 227 -1.46 -10.93 -0.54
CA VAL A 227 -2.72 -10.84 0.21
C VAL A 227 -2.99 -9.40 0.63
N ILE A 228 -2.00 -8.70 1.19
CA ILE A 228 -2.13 -7.28 1.58
C ILE A 228 -2.56 -6.42 0.38
N VAL A 229 -1.86 -6.57 -0.75
CA VAL A 229 -2.16 -5.86 -2.00
C VAL A 229 -3.59 -6.15 -2.47
N SER A 230 -4.01 -7.42 -2.44
CA SER A 230 -5.35 -7.82 -2.84
C SER A 230 -6.43 -7.21 -1.94
N THR A 231 -6.23 -7.22 -0.62
CA THR A 231 -7.18 -6.67 0.34
C THR A 231 -7.38 -5.17 0.12
N PHE A 232 -6.30 -4.41 -0.02
CA PHE A 232 -6.38 -2.97 -0.23
C PHE A 232 -7.01 -2.56 -1.57
N ASN A 233 -6.91 -3.41 -2.59
CA ASN A 233 -7.60 -3.17 -3.85
C ASN A 233 -9.10 -3.48 -3.75
N LEU A 234 -9.49 -4.53 -3.03
CA LEU A 234 -10.91 -4.89 -2.84
C LEU A 234 -11.65 -3.85 -2.00
N GLU A 235 -11.02 -3.32 -0.96
CA GLU A 235 -11.60 -2.29 -0.09
C GLU A 235 -11.84 -0.94 -0.78
N GLN A 236 -11.42 -0.77 -2.03
CA GLN A 236 -11.69 0.41 -2.84
C GLN A 236 -12.93 0.27 -3.75
N THR A 237 -13.59 -0.89 -3.76
CA THR A 237 -14.77 -1.14 -4.60
C THR A 237 -16.05 -0.97 -3.76
N PRO A 238 -16.99 -0.09 -4.16
CA PRO A 238 -18.25 0.14 -3.44
C PRO A 238 -19.21 -1.06 -3.49
#